data_AF-A0A5M6CSY5-F1
#
_entry.id   AF-A0A5M6CSY5-F1
#
_cell.length_a   1.000
_cell.length_b   1.000
_cell.length_c   1.000
_cell.angle_alpha   90.00
_cell.angle_beta   90.00
_cell.angle_gamma   90.00
#
_symmetry.space_group_name_H-M   'P 1'
#
loop_
_entity.id
_entity.type
_entity.pdbx_description
1 polymer ?
#
loop_
_entity_poly.entity_id
_entity_poly.type
_entity_poly.pdbx_seq_one_letter_code
_entity_poly.pdbx_strand_id
1 'polypeptide(L)'
;MLPVNILLLYLPSEQTPMQSSFTKQCPRCHKGFICNPSNIAACQCSGISFTEAEKKFIAKQNYHDCLCIHCLKELKQIAEEQKGD
;
A
#
# COMPACT_ATOMS: atom_id res chain seq x y z
N MET A 1 -2.28 56.70 -4.92
CA MET A 1 -2.01 56.00 -3.65
C MET A 1 -3.29 55.32 -3.17
N LEU A 2 -3.56 54.11 -3.61
CA LEU A 2 -4.38 53.14 -2.87
C LEU A 2 -3.64 51.78 -3.00
N PRO A 3 -3.45 51.04 -1.91
CA PRO A 3 -2.52 49.94 -1.88
C PRO A 3 -3.06 48.71 -2.61
N VAL A 4 -2.11 48.04 -3.25
CA VAL A 4 -2.15 46.66 -3.74
C VAL A 4 -2.58 45.72 -2.60
N ASN A 5 -3.26 44.63 -2.94
CA ASN A 5 -3.39 43.40 -2.14
C ASN A 5 -4.32 43.38 -0.91
N ILE A 6 -5.60 43.05 -1.10
CA ILE A 6 -6.43 42.41 -0.06
C ILE A 6 -7.24 41.19 -0.56
N LEU A 7 -7.42 40.99 -1.87
CA LEU A 7 -8.22 39.87 -2.40
C LEU A 7 -7.44 38.54 -2.58
N LEU A 8 -6.32 38.35 -1.86
CA LEU A 8 -5.62 37.06 -1.77
C LEU A 8 -5.59 36.49 -0.34
N LEU A 9 -6.40 37.05 0.58
CA LEU A 9 -6.47 36.57 1.97
C LEU A 9 -7.69 35.68 2.26
N TYR A 10 -8.49 35.33 1.24
CA TYR A 10 -9.72 34.55 1.36
C TYR A 10 -9.76 33.31 0.46
N LEU A 11 -8.64 32.58 0.35
CA LEU A 11 -8.73 31.15 0.08
C LEU A 11 -8.78 30.45 1.45
N PRO A 12 -9.95 29.95 1.91
CA PRO A 12 -9.93 28.91 2.92
C PRO A 12 -9.08 27.78 2.36
N SER A 13 -8.12 27.33 3.15
CA SER A 13 -7.28 26.17 2.89
C SER A 13 -8.15 24.91 2.80
N GLU A 14 -8.87 24.76 1.68
CA GLU A 14 -9.44 23.49 1.27
C GLU A 14 -8.27 22.59 0.92
N GLN A 15 -8.23 21.41 1.56
CA GLN A 15 -7.27 20.31 1.36
C GLN A 15 -5.97 20.36 2.20
N THR A 16 -6.09 20.26 3.52
CA THR A 16 -5.20 19.36 4.25
C THR A 16 -5.78 17.94 4.11
N PRO A 17 -5.17 17.01 3.35
CA PRO A 17 -5.50 15.61 3.50
C PRO A 17 -5.16 15.24 4.94
N MET A 18 -6.20 14.89 5.70
CA MET A 18 -6.08 14.24 7.00
C MET A 18 -5.20 13.00 6.80
N GLN A 19 -3.91 13.14 7.11
CA GLN A 19 -2.88 12.13 6.93
C GLN A 19 -3.22 10.92 7.79
N SER A 20 -3.86 9.91 7.20
CA SER A 20 -3.98 8.59 7.81
C SER A 20 -2.58 7.96 7.84
N SER A 21 -1.94 7.94 9.00
CA SER A 21 -0.58 7.43 9.26
C SER A 21 -0.40 5.91 9.03
N PHE A 22 -1.33 5.26 8.34
CA PHE A 22 -1.32 3.83 8.03
C PHE A 22 -0.68 3.50 6.68
N THR A 23 0.08 4.43 6.10
CA THR A 23 0.78 4.20 4.83
C THR A 23 2.20 3.70 5.07
N LYS A 24 2.56 2.53 4.51
CA LYS A 24 3.92 1.97 4.49
C LYS A 24 4.47 1.92 3.07
N GLN A 25 5.79 1.78 2.93
CA GLN A 25 6.41 1.46 1.64
C GLN A 25 6.59 -0.04 1.48
N CYS A 26 6.22 -0.57 0.32
CA CYS A 26 6.42 -1.98 0.00
C CYS A 26 7.91 -2.26 -0.23
N PRO A 27 8.55 -3.23 0.46
CA PRO A 27 9.98 -3.52 0.29
C PRO A 27 10.34 -4.13 -1.07
N ARG A 28 9.35 -4.57 -1.87
CA ARG A 28 9.57 -5.13 -3.21
C ARG A 28 9.54 -4.08 -4.33
N CYS A 29 8.54 -3.19 -4.30
CA CYS A 29 8.32 -2.22 -5.39
C CYS A 29 8.47 -0.76 -4.96
N HIS A 30 8.74 -0.51 -3.68
CA HIS A 30 8.90 0.81 -3.07
C HIS A 30 7.68 1.74 -3.17
N LYS A 31 6.51 1.22 -3.57
CA LYS A 31 5.26 1.99 -3.61
C LYS A 31 4.61 2.09 -2.23
N GLY A 32 3.99 3.23 -1.96
CA GLY A 32 3.16 3.44 -0.78
C GLY A 32 1.88 2.60 -0.82
N PHE A 33 1.49 2.01 0.31
CA PHE A 33 0.25 1.25 0.45
C PHE A 33 -0.32 1.34 1.86
N ILE A 34 -1.63 1.09 2.00
CA ILE A 34 -2.30 1.07 3.31
C ILE A 34 -2.01 -0.26 4.02
N CYS A 35 -1.35 -0.15 5.17
CA CYS A 35 -1.07 -1.24 6.10
C CYS A 35 -1.48 -0.79 7.51
N ASN A 36 -2.61 -1.30 7.99
CA ASN A 36 -3.10 -1.06 9.33
C ASN A 36 -3.18 -2.39 10.11
N PRO A 37 -2.11 -2.83 10.79
CA PRO A 37 -2.13 -4.08 11.55
C PRO A 37 -3.16 -4.08 12.68
N SER A 38 -3.56 -2.91 13.19
CA SER A 38 -4.63 -2.77 14.19
C SER A 38 -6.03 -2.94 13.61
N ASN A 39 -6.20 -2.79 12.29
CA ASN A 39 -7.42 -3.07 11.56
C ASN A 39 -7.10 -3.78 10.24
N ILE A 40 -6.87 -5.11 10.33
CA ILE A 40 -6.49 -5.95 9.18
C ILE A 40 -7.47 -5.80 8.01
N ALA A 41 -8.77 -5.59 8.26
CA ALA A 41 -9.75 -5.40 7.20
C ALA A 41 -9.48 -4.15 6.35
N ALA A 42 -8.87 -3.11 6.93
CA ALA A 42 -8.48 -1.88 6.25
C ALA A 42 -7.13 -1.98 5.51
N CYS A 43 -6.37 -3.07 5.69
CA CYS A 43 -5.15 -3.28 4.92
C CYS A 43 -5.48 -3.45 3.43
N GLN A 44 -4.66 -2.86 2.55
CA GLN A 44 -4.82 -3.07 1.12
C GLN A 44 -4.66 -4.55 0.70
N CYS A 45 -3.94 -5.35 1.50
CA CYS A 45 -3.77 -6.79 1.28
C CYS A 45 -4.90 -7.66 1.83
N SER A 46 -5.93 -7.13 2.49
CA SER A 46 -6.95 -7.95 3.18
C SER A 46 -7.78 -8.84 2.24
N GLY A 47 -7.94 -8.42 0.99
CA GLY A 47 -8.74 -9.14 -0.01
C GLY A 47 -8.02 -10.24 -0.79
N ILE A 48 -6.76 -10.56 -0.48
CA ILE A 48 -6.02 -11.63 -1.17
C ILE A 48 -5.82 -12.84 -0.26
N SER A 49 -5.97 -14.04 -0.82
CA SER A 49 -5.78 -15.32 -0.13
C SER A 49 -4.78 -16.20 -0.89
N PHE A 50 -4.01 -16.97 -0.11
CA PHE A 50 -2.96 -17.84 -0.62
C PHE A 50 -3.17 -19.30 -0.22
N THR A 51 -2.87 -20.23 -1.13
CA THR A 51 -2.76 -21.66 -0.81
C THR A 51 -1.51 -21.94 0.06
N GLU A 52 -1.40 -23.13 0.64
CA GLU A 52 -0.21 -23.48 1.43
C GLU A 52 1.08 -23.48 0.59
N ALA A 53 1.00 -23.94 -0.66
CA ALA A 53 2.11 -23.92 -1.61
C ALA A 53 2.57 -22.48 -1.92
N GLU A 54 1.61 -21.58 -2.19
CA GLU A 54 1.89 -20.16 -2.40
C GLU A 54 2.51 -19.49 -1.17
N LYS A 55 2.00 -19.78 0.04
CA LYS A 55 2.58 -19.27 1.30
C LYS A 55 4.03 -19.73 1.46
N LYS A 56 4.32 -21.02 1.20
CA LYS A 56 5.68 -21.56 1.22
C LYS A 56 6.58 -20.87 0.20
N PHE A 57 6.08 -20.62 -1.02
CA PHE A 57 6.82 -19.88 -2.04
C PHE A 57 7.16 -18.46 -1.59
N ILE A 58 6.19 -17.72 -1.05
CA ILE A 58 6.40 -16.33 -0.58
C ILE A 58 7.36 -16.31 0.61
N ALA A 59 7.25 -17.25 1.55
CA ALA A 59 8.14 -17.34 2.71
C ALA A 59 9.61 -17.52 2.32
N LYS A 60 9.91 -18.22 1.21
CA LYS A 60 11.27 -18.38 0.67
C LYS A 60 11.90 -17.08 0.18
N GLN A 61 11.10 -16.06 -0.13
CA GLN A 61 11.58 -14.77 -0.65
C GLN A 61 12.16 -13.84 0.45
N ASN A 62 12.05 -14.23 1.73
CA ASN A 62 12.67 -13.53 2.87
C ASN A 62 12.27 -12.05 3.01
N TYR A 63 10.99 -11.73 2.82
CA TYR A 63 10.45 -10.39 3.08
C TYR A 63 10.24 -10.17 4.59
N HIS A 64 10.76 -9.05 5.11
CA HIS A 64 10.71 -8.71 6.55
C HIS A 64 9.56 -7.78 6.95
N ASP A 65 8.76 -7.31 5.98
CA ASP A 65 7.58 -6.47 6.21
C ASP A 65 6.47 -6.82 5.21
N CYS A 66 5.31 -6.22 5.39
CA CYS A 66 4.14 -6.38 4.54
C CYS A 66 4.40 -5.92 3.10
N LEU A 67 3.84 -6.66 2.14
CA LEU A 67 3.85 -6.32 0.74
C LEU A 67 2.51 -5.70 0.32
N CYS A 68 2.55 -4.79 -0.66
CA CYS A 68 1.34 -4.25 -1.26
C CYS A 68 0.59 -5.32 -2.06
N ILE A 69 -0.71 -5.11 -2.29
CA ILE A 69 -1.55 -6.10 -2.98
C ILE A 69 -1.10 -6.41 -4.40
N HIS A 70 -0.48 -5.45 -5.10
CA HIS A 70 0.05 -5.66 -6.45
C HIS A 70 1.17 -6.69 -6.45
N CYS A 71 2.17 -6.53 -5.58
CA CYS A 71 3.26 -7.49 -5.43
C CYS A 71 2.78 -8.86 -4.98
N LEU A 72 1.80 -8.90 -4.07
CA LEU A 72 1.19 -10.15 -3.61
C LEU A 72 0.46 -10.90 -4.73
N LYS A 73 -0.24 -10.19 -5.63
CA LYS A 73 -0.87 -10.78 -6.82
C LYS A 73 0.18 -11.33 -7.80
N GLU A 74 1.24 -10.57 -8.09
CA GLU A 74 2.33 -11.06 -8.93
C GLU A 74 2.97 -12.33 -8.37
N LEU A 75 3.27 -12.34 -7.06
CA LEU A 75 3.82 -13.52 -6.38
C LEU A 75 2.89 -14.73 -6.47
N LYS A 76 1.57 -14.50 -6.39
CA LYS A 76 0.58 -15.56 -6.57
C LYS A 76 0.68 -16.19 -7.95
N GLN A 77 0.72 -15.37 -9.00
CA GLN A 77 0.82 -15.84 -10.39
C GLN A 77 2.11 -16.64 -10.62
N ILE A 78 3.25 -16.13 -10.12
CA ILE A 78 4.53 -16.84 -10.22
C ILE A 78 4.45 -18.20 -9.48
N ALA A 79 3.85 -18.25 -8.30
CA ALA A 79 3.70 -19.50 -7.55
C ALA A 79 2.77 -20.52 -8.24
N GLU A 80 1.78 -20.04 -8.99
CA GLU A 80 0.87 -20.89 -9.79
C GLU A 80 1.62 -21.50 -10.99
N GLU A 81 2.49 -20.74 -11.66
CA GLU A 81 3.32 -21.21 -12.77
C GLU A 81 4.35 -22.28 -12.32
N GLN A 82 4.83 -22.20 -11.08
CA GLN A 82 5.79 -23.16 -10.50
C GLN A 82 5.16 -24.50 -10.07
N LYS A 83 3.87 -24.71 -10.34
CA LYS A 83 3.13 -25.94 -9.98
C LYS A 83 3.07 -26.98 -11.11
N GLY A 84 3.74 -26.71 -12.24
CA GLY A 84 3.66 -27.48 -13.48
C GLY A 84 4.92 -28.26 -13.87
N ASP A 85 5.72 -28.72 -12.91
CA ASP A 85 6.79 -29.71 -13.12
C ASP A 85 6.61 -30.91 -12.18
#